data_AF-A0A7C7GGK8-F1
#
_entry.id   AF-A0A7C7GGK8-F1
#
_cell.length_a   1.000
_cell.length_b   1.000
_cell.length_c   1.000
_cell.angle_alpha   90.00
_cell.angle_beta   90.00
_cell.angle_gamma   90.00
#
_symmetry.space_group_name_H-M   'P 1'
#
loop_
_entity.id
_entity.type
_entity.pdbx_description
1 polymer ?
#
loop_
_entity_poly.entity_id
_entity_poly.type
_entity_poly.pdbx_seq_one_letter_code
_entity_poly.pdbx_strand_id
1 'polypeptide(L)'
;TNWIPIFRAIGATVNIALNILLIPKYGVIGSAWATVFAFMFMSLSVFIRSHKIYPVPYNWFAWLYPAIFMGIVFITGDNVWIRLTITCSYPAAWFLFVINNEERAALKSYIT
;
A
#
# COMPACT_ATOMS: atom_id res chain seq x y z
N THR A 1 24.45 -2.02 -3.55
CA THR A 1 23.14 -1.66 -4.16
C THR A 1 22.84 -2.52 -5.38
N ASN A 2 22.73 -3.86 -5.23
CA ASN A 2 22.59 -4.79 -6.37
C ASN A 2 21.29 -5.61 -6.36
N TRP A 3 20.34 -5.30 -5.46
CA TRP A 3 19.12 -6.09 -5.28
C TRP A 3 17.96 -5.63 -6.17
N ILE A 4 17.94 -4.36 -6.57
CA ILE A 4 16.90 -3.75 -7.41
C ILE A 4 16.76 -4.45 -8.77
N PRO A 5 17.85 -4.81 -9.49
CA PRO A 5 17.75 -5.52 -10.75
C PRO A 5 17.12 -6.91 -10.61
N ILE A 6 17.37 -7.61 -9.49
CA ILE A 6 16.86 -8.96 -9.23
C ILE A 6 15.33 -8.92 -9.07
N PHE A 7 14.79 -7.93 -8.34
CA PHE A 7 13.34 -7.78 -8.20
C PHE A 7 12.65 -7.46 -9.52
N ARG A 8 13.29 -6.65 -10.37
CA ARG A 8 12.77 -6.34 -11.71
C ARG A 8 12.83 -7.56 -12.62
N ALA A 9 13.89 -8.37 -12.52
CA ALA A 9 14.02 -9.61 -13.28
C ALA A 9 12.89 -10.60 -12.93
N ILE A 10 12.60 -10.78 -11.64
CA ILE A 10 11.49 -11.64 -11.18
C ILE A 10 10.15 -11.16 -11.74
N GLY A 11 9.86 -9.86 -11.63
CA GLY A 11 8.64 -9.28 -12.18
C GLY A 11 8.52 -9.45 -13.70
N ALA A 12 9.61 -9.27 -14.44
CA ALA A 12 9.66 -9.45 -15.88
C ALA A 12 9.44 -10.92 -16.30
N THR A 13 10.08 -11.87 -15.63
CA THR A 13 9.90 -13.31 -15.89
C THR A 13 8.44 -13.73 -15.66
N VAL A 14 7.84 -13.27 -14.57
CA VAL A 14 6.42 -13.54 -14.25
C VAL A 14 5.51 -12.92 -15.32
N ASN A 15 5.76 -11.67 -15.73
CA ASN A 15 4.96 -11.00 -16.75
C ASN A 15 5.00 -11.74 -18.10
N ILE A 16 6.18 -12.16 -18.55
CA ILE A 16 6.37 -12.89 -19.81
C ILE A 16 5.67 -14.25 -19.74
N ALA A 17 5.86 -15.01 -18.65
CA ALA A 17 5.23 -16.32 -18.47
C ALA A 17 3.70 -16.24 -18.45
N LEU A 18 3.12 -15.27 -17.74
CA LEU A 18 1.68 -15.05 -17.71
C LEU A 18 1.15 -14.57 -19.06
N ASN A 19 1.85 -13.67 -19.77
CA ASN A 19 1.40 -13.24 -21.10
C ASN A 19 1.38 -14.43 -22.09
N ILE A 20 2.39 -15.30 -22.09
CA ILE A 20 2.42 -16.48 -22.96
C ILE A 20 1.26 -17.45 -22.66
N LEU A 21 0.84 -17.58 -21.40
CA LEU A 21 -0.29 -18.44 -20.99
C LEU A 21 -1.66 -17.80 -21.21
N LEU A 22 -1.80 -16.50 -20.93
CA LEU A 22 -3.10 -15.82 -20.91
C LEU A 22 -3.48 -15.21 -22.26
N ILE A 23 -2.54 -14.74 -23.08
CA ILE A 23 -2.83 -14.19 -24.41
C ILE A 23 -3.55 -15.20 -25.32
N PRO A 24 -3.12 -16.48 -25.45
CA PRO A 24 -3.79 -17.41 -26.36
C PRO A 24 -5.22 -17.79 -25.90
N LYS A 25 -5.54 -17.67 -24.61
CA LYS A 25 -6.88 -17.97 -24.09
C LYS A 25 -7.81 -16.75 -24.01
N TYR A 26 -7.28 -15.58 -23.68
CA TYR A 26 -8.07 -14.39 -23.33
C TYR A 26 -7.69 -13.13 -24.12
N GLY A 27 -6.78 -13.23 -25.09
CA GLY A 27 -6.36 -12.13 -25.95
C GLY A 27 -5.84 -10.92 -25.17
N VAL A 28 -6.33 -9.73 -25.52
CA VAL A 28 -5.95 -8.45 -24.89
C VAL A 28 -6.27 -8.40 -23.40
N ILE A 29 -7.40 -8.98 -22.99
CA ILE A 29 -7.81 -9.03 -21.58
C ILE A 29 -6.85 -9.90 -20.77
N GLY A 30 -6.35 -10.99 -21.37
CA GLY A 30 -5.32 -11.83 -20.78
C GLY A 30 -4.02 -11.09 -20.49
N SER A 31 -3.60 -10.20 -21.38
CA SER A 31 -2.40 -9.37 -21.20
C SER A 31 -2.55 -8.35 -20.07
N ALA A 32 -3.74 -7.75 -19.92
CA ALA A 32 -4.04 -6.86 -18.80
C ALA A 32 -3.92 -7.61 -17.46
N TRP A 33 -4.52 -8.80 -17.34
CA TRP A 33 -4.40 -9.62 -16.13
C TRP A 33 -2.97 -10.06 -15.85
N ALA A 34 -2.21 -10.45 -16.87
CA ALA A 34 -0.80 -10.81 -16.74
C ALA A 34 0.04 -9.67 -16.12
N THR A 35 -0.27 -8.42 -16.51
CA THR A 35 0.42 -7.24 -15.98
C THR A 35 0.07 -6.97 -14.51
N VAL A 36 -1.20 -7.12 -14.12
CA VAL A 36 -1.62 -7.01 -12.72
C VAL A 36 -0.88 -8.04 -11.85
N PHE A 37 -0.84 -9.29 -12.29
CA PHE A 37 -0.12 -10.35 -11.56
C PHE A 37 1.38 -10.07 -11.49
N ALA A 38 2.01 -9.62 -12.58
CA ALA A 38 3.43 -9.27 -12.57
C ALA A 38 3.78 -8.19 -11.54
N PHE A 39 2.99 -7.11 -11.48
CA PHE A 39 3.20 -6.07 -10.47
C PHE A 39 2.92 -6.55 -9.05
N MET A 40 1.92 -7.41 -8.87
CA MET A 40 1.63 -8.01 -7.56
C MET A 40 2.82 -8.85 -7.06
N PHE A 41 3.37 -9.73 -7.89
CA PHE A 41 4.54 -10.55 -7.54
C PHE A 41 5.80 -9.70 -7.31
N MET A 42 6.00 -8.65 -8.11
CA MET A 42 7.09 -7.70 -7.91
C MET A 42 6.98 -6.99 -6.56
N SER A 43 5.80 -6.45 -6.23
CA SER A 43 5.51 -5.78 -4.96
C SER A 43 5.70 -6.72 -3.77
N LEU A 44 5.19 -7.94 -3.85
CA LEU A 44 5.31 -8.93 -2.79
C LEU A 44 6.77 -9.31 -2.52
N SER A 45 7.56 -9.49 -3.58
CA SER A 45 8.99 -9.80 -3.47
C SER A 45 9.76 -8.69 -2.75
N VAL A 46 9.44 -7.42 -3.04
CA VAL A 46 10.01 -6.26 -2.36
C VAL A 46 9.54 -6.22 -0.90
N PHE A 47 8.26 -6.44 -0.63
CA PHE A 47 7.70 -6.41 0.72
C PHE A 47 8.36 -7.45 1.64
N ILE A 48 8.49 -8.70 1.19
CA ILE A 48 9.13 -9.78 1.95
C ILE A 48 10.58 -9.42 2.26
N ARG A 49 11.31 -8.85 1.29
CA ARG A 49 12.72 -8.49 1.52
C ARG A 49 12.85 -7.27 2.43
N SER A 50 12.05 -6.24 2.22
CA SER A 50 12.04 -5.03 3.04
C SER A 50 11.77 -5.38 4.51
N HIS A 51 10.81 -6.27 4.77
CA HIS A 51 10.52 -6.72 6.13
C HIS A 51 11.68 -7.47 6.80
N LYS A 52 12.52 -8.18 6.01
CA LYS A 52 13.69 -8.91 6.51
C LYS A 52 14.90 -8.01 6.81
N ILE A 53 15.05 -6.89 6.10
CA ILE A 53 16.19 -5.96 6.28
C ILE A 53 15.84 -4.88 7.31
N TYR A 54 14.59 -4.40 7.30
CA TYR A 54 14.06 -3.45 8.27
C TYR A 54 12.76 -4.03 8.83
N PRO A 55 12.80 -4.70 10.00
CA PRO A 55 11.57 -5.08 10.70
C PRO A 55 10.92 -3.80 11.22
N VAL A 56 10.18 -3.13 10.34
CA VAL A 56 9.35 -1.99 10.74
C VAL A 56 8.19 -2.57 11.55
N PRO A 57 8.03 -2.19 12.83
CA PRO A 57 6.89 -2.60 13.64
C PRO A 57 5.63 -1.92 13.09
N TYR A 58 5.10 -2.48 12.00
CA TYR A 58 3.90 -1.94 11.37
C TYR A 58 2.74 -2.14 12.32
N ASN A 59 2.09 -1.05 12.69
CA ASN A 59 0.86 -1.12 13.46
C ASN A 59 -0.24 -1.64 12.53
N TRP A 60 -0.49 -2.95 12.54
CA TRP A 60 -1.52 -3.57 11.69
C TRP A 60 -2.91 -2.98 11.94
N PHE A 61 -3.17 -2.46 13.15
CA PHE A 61 -4.41 -1.75 13.47
C PHE A 61 -4.51 -0.37 12.80
N ALA A 62 -3.39 0.21 12.36
CA ALA A 62 -3.38 1.46 11.59
C ALA A 62 -4.13 1.34 10.27
N TRP A 63 -4.18 0.14 9.68
CA TRP A 63 -4.89 -0.08 8.42
C TRP A 63 -6.41 -0.09 8.57
N LEU A 64 -6.92 -0.32 9.78
CA LEU A 64 -8.35 -0.29 10.07
C LEU A 64 -8.89 1.15 10.13
N TYR A 65 -8.07 2.11 10.57
CA TYR A 65 -8.42 3.53 10.67
C TYR A 65 -8.90 4.16 9.34
N PRO A 66 -8.17 4.05 8.21
CA PRO A 66 -8.64 4.59 6.92
C PRO A 66 -9.93 3.92 6.44
N ALA A 67 -10.08 2.61 6.67
CA ALA A 67 -11.27 1.86 6.27
C ALA A 67 -12.52 2.32 7.03
N ILE A 68 -12.42 2.46 8.37
CA ILE A 68 -13.51 2.98 9.21
C ILE A 68 -13.84 4.43 8.81
N PHE A 69 -12.82 5.25 8.60
CA PHE A 69 -13.00 6.64 8.22
C PHE A 69 -13.70 6.82 6.87
N MET A 70 -13.33 6.03 5.85
CA MET A 70 -14.06 6.00 4.58
C MET A 70 -15.53 5.60 4.77
N GLY A 71 -15.81 4.61 5.63
CA GLY A 71 -17.17 4.20 5.95
C GLY A 71 -17.99 5.34 6.57
N ILE A 72 -17.41 6.08 7.51
CA ILE A 72 -18.07 7.22 8.18
C ILE A 72 -18.38 8.33 7.17
N VAL A 73 -17.44 8.66 6.28
CA VAL A 73 -17.65 9.66 5.22
C VAL A 73 -18.80 9.25 4.29
N PHE A 74 -18.91 7.96 3.96
CA PHE A 74 -19.95 7.46 3.08
C PHE A 74 -21.36 7.54 3.71
N ILE A 75 -21.47 7.35 5.03
CA ILE A 75 -22.74 7.38 5.77
C ILE A 75 -23.20 8.82 6.07
N THR A 76 -22.26 9.77 6.19
CA THR A 76 -22.54 11.14 6.67
C THR A 76 -23.35 12.01 5.68
N GLY A 77 -23.57 11.56 4.44
CA GLY A 77 -24.45 12.22 3.47
C GLY A 77 -23.86 13.47 2.79
N ASP A 78 -24.62 14.05 1.84
CA ASP A 78 -24.19 15.06 0.85
C ASP A 78 -23.81 16.45 1.41
N ASN A 79 -23.82 16.63 2.74
CA ASN A 79 -23.46 17.89 3.37
C ASN A 79 -21.96 18.19 3.19
N VAL A 80 -21.66 19.03 2.19
CA VAL A 80 -20.31 19.43 1.76
C VAL A 80 -19.46 19.95 2.92
N TRP A 81 -20.05 20.74 3.82
CA TRP A 81 -19.37 21.30 4.98
C TRP A 81 -18.87 20.22 5.95
N ILE A 82 -19.67 19.19 6.20
CA ILE A 82 -19.31 18.11 7.12
C ILE A 82 -18.22 17.24 6.51
N ARG A 83 -18.28 16.94 5.20
CA ARG A 83 -17.20 16.21 4.50
C ARG A 83 -15.87 16.95 4.55
N LEU A 84 -15.86 18.26 4.33
CA LEU A 84 -14.65 19.09 4.41
C LEU A 84 -14.04 19.06 5.81
N THR A 85 -14.85 19.27 6.86
CA THR A 85 -14.36 19.22 8.24
C THR A 85 -13.79 17.86 8.61
N ILE A 86 -14.43 16.78 8.17
CA ILE A 86 -13.97 15.41 8.40
C ILE A 86 -12.63 15.17 7.67
N THR A 87 -12.51 15.53 6.40
CA THR A 87 -11.25 15.37 5.66
C THR A 87 -10.10 16.18 6.27
N CYS A 88 -10.36 17.39 6.76
CA CYS A 88 -9.34 18.18 7.45
C CYS A 88 -8.96 17.62 8.82
N SER A 89 -9.87 16.94 9.53
CA SER A 89 -9.58 16.34 10.84
C SER A 89 -8.85 14.99 10.74
N TYR A 90 -8.93 14.32 9.59
CA TYR A 90 -8.27 13.04 9.30
C TYR A 90 -6.76 13.01 9.64
N PRO A 91 -5.90 13.92 9.13
CA PRO A 91 -4.48 13.90 9.44
C PRO A 91 -4.19 14.13 10.93
N ALA A 92 -5.00 14.96 11.60
CA ALA A 92 -4.84 15.21 13.03
C ALA A 92 -5.21 13.98 13.89
N ALA A 93 -6.32 13.33 13.56
CA ALA A 93 -6.75 12.13 14.26
C ALA A 93 -5.87 10.91 13.95
N TRP A 94 -5.29 10.81 12.74
CA TRP A 94 -4.24 9.84 12.43
C TRP A 94 -3.00 10.07 13.30
N PHE A 95 -2.52 11.31 13.39
CA PHE A 95 -1.34 11.66 14.19
C PHE A 95 -1.51 11.38 15.69
N LEU A 96 -2.73 11.52 16.22
CA LEU A 96 -3.01 11.31 17.65
C LEU A 96 -3.29 9.84 18.02
N PHE A 97 -4.05 9.10 17.20
CA PHE A 97 -4.52 7.76 17.56
C PHE A 97 -3.72 6.61 16.95
N VAL A 98 -3.07 6.82 15.80
CA VAL A 98 -2.50 5.72 15.00
C VAL A 98 -0.98 5.64 15.14
N ILE A 99 -0.31 6.77 15.43
CA ILE A 99 1.14 6.82 15.53
C ILE A 99 1.61 5.97 16.72
N ASN A 100 2.52 5.03 16.46
CA ASN A 100 3.05 4.16 17.50
C ASN A 100 3.96 4.97 18.44
N ASN A 101 4.05 4.61 19.73
CA ASN A 101 4.87 5.36 20.70
C ASN A 101 6.35 5.46 20.26
N GLU A 102 6.84 4.49 19.50
CA GLU A 102 8.19 4.46 18.93
C GLU A 102 8.38 5.46 17.76
N GLU A 103 7.38 5.63 16.90
CA GLU A 103 7.40 6.60 15.80
C GLU A 103 7.37 8.04 16.34
N ARG A 104 6.61 8.25 17.43
CA ARG A 104 6.56 9.54 18.13
C ARG A 104 7.90 9.89 18.78
N ALA A 105 8.63 8.89 19.30
CA ALA A 105 9.98 9.06 19.84
C ALA A 105 11.01 9.35 18.73
N ALA A 106 10.91 8.69 17.58
CA ALA A 106 11.77 8.94 16.42
C ALA A 106 11.56 10.34 15.82
N LEU A 107 10.32 10.81 15.75
CA LEU A 107 10.00 12.18 15.30
C LEU A 107 10.51 13.25 16.26
N LYS A 108 10.40 13.00 17.58
CA LYS A 108 10.89 13.95 18.59
C LYS A 108 12.42 14.08 18.59
N SER A 109 13.11 12.98 18.27
CA SER A 109 14.57 12.93 18.05
C SER A 109 15.03 13.73 16.82
N TYR A 110 14.21 13.79 15.76
CA TYR A 110 14.53 14.60 14.57
C TYR A 110 14.27 16.10 14.74
N ILE A 111 13.44 16.48 15.72
CA ILE A 111 13.04 17.88 15.98
C ILE A 111 13.88 18.51 17.10
N THR A 112 14.50 17.70 17.98
CA THR A 112 15.40 18.15 19.06
C THR A 112 16.84 18.12 18.59
#